data_AF-A0A3D0XSV2-F1
#
_entry.id   AF-A0A3D0XSV2-F1
#
_cell.length_a   1.000
_cell.length_b   1.000
_cell.length_c   1.000
_cell.angle_alpha   90.00
_cell.angle_beta   90.00
_cell.angle_gamma   90.00
#
_symmetry.space_group_name_H-M   'P 1'
#
loop_
_entity.id
_entity.type
_entity.pdbx_description
1 polymer ?
#
loop_
_entity_poly.entity_id
_entity_poly.type
_entity_poly.pdbx_seq_one_letter_code
_entity_poly.pdbx_strand_id
1 'polypeptide(L)' 'MPYNGTVEYIPDKSGTAEKVKCPLINDWIEDIDCLENQGIREESIPARFKQKPNWKDICEKCPFRDY' A
#
# COMPACT_ATOMS: atom_id res chain seq x y z
N MET A 1 -16.03 -4.25 4.54
CA MET A 1 -15.02 -3.81 3.56
C MET A 1 -14.31 -5.05 3.05
N PRO A 2 -13.97 -5.15 1.76
CA PRO A 2 -13.24 -6.30 1.25
C PRO A 2 -11.77 -6.26 1.73
N TYR A 3 -11.14 -7.43 1.70
CA TYR A 3 -9.76 -7.64 2.10
C TYR A 3 -9.01 -8.36 1.00
N ASN A 4 -7.77 -7.93 0.75
CA ASN A 4 -6.79 -8.72 -0.01
C ASN A 4 -5.76 -9.24 1.00
N GLY A 5 -5.82 -10.53 1.30
CA GLY A 5 -5.08 -11.12 2.43
C GLY A 5 -5.46 -10.46 3.76
N THR A 6 -4.52 -9.71 4.35
CA THR A 6 -4.69 -9.00 5.63
C THR A 6 -4.96 -7.50 5.49
N VAL A 7 -5.00 -6.97 4.26
CA VAL A 7 -5.12 -5.53 4.00
C VAL A 7 -6.53 -5.19 3.52
N GLU A 8 -7.17 -4.25 4.23
CA GLU A 8 -8.46 -3.68 3.85
C GLU A 8 -8.32 -2.82 2.59
N TYR A 9 -9.32 -2.89 1.70
CA TYR A 9 -9.39 -2.02 0.53
C TYR A 9 -10.82 -1.54 0.25
N ILE A 10 -10.96 -0.46 -0.51
CA ILE A 10 -12.22 0.04 -1.05
C ILE A 10 -12.20 -0.23 -2.55
N PRO A 11 -13.13 -1.03 -3.08
CA PRO A 11 -13.19 -1.33 -4.49
C PRO A 11 -13.96 -0.24 -5.26
N ASP A 12 -13.62 -0.08 -6.54
CA ASP A 12 -14.41 0.66 -7.50
C ASP A 12 -15.62 -0.17 -7.99
N LYS A 13 -16.37 0.37 -8.96
CA LYS A 13 -17.52 -0.29 -9.59
C LYS A 13 -17.18 -1.62 -10.30
N SER A 14 -15.91 -1.86 -10.63
CA SER A 14 -15.42 -3.09 -11.29
C SER A 14 -14.92 -4.13 -10.28
N GLY A 15 -14.79 -3.78 -9.00
CA GLY A 15 -14.23 -4.63 -7.95
C GLY A 15 -12.72 -4.45 -7.76
N THR A 16 -12.09 -3.55 -8.51
CA THR A 16 -10.66 -3.23 -8.44
C THR A 16 -10.40 -2.29 -7.28
N ALA A 17 -9.29 -2.44 -6.55
CA ALA A 17 -8.99 -1.56 -5.43
C ALA A 17 -8.76 -0.11 -5.89
N GLU A 18 -9.63 0.81 -5.44
CA GLU A 18 -9.47 2.25 -5.61
C GLU A 18 -8.65 2.85 -4.45
N LYS A 19 -8.88 2.35 -3.23
CA LYS A 19 -8.10 2.75 -2.05
C LYS A 19 -7.67 1.54 -1.25
N VAL A 20 -6.47 1.61 -0.68
CA VAL A 20 -5.91 0.58 0.20
C VAL A 20 -5.58 1.15 1.57
N LYS A 21 -5.87 0.41 2.63
CA LYS A 21 -5.51 0.81 3.99
C LYS A 21 -4.06 0.40 4.26
N CYS A 22 -3.14 1.31 3.93
CA CYS A 22 -1.72 1.02 3.93
C CYS A 22 -1.20 0.70 5.35
N PRO A 23 -0.57 -0.48 5.57
CA PRO A 23 -0.07 -0.86 6.89
C PRO A 23 1.15 -0.04 7.34
N LEU A 24 1.77 0.74 6.46
CA LEU A 24 2.90 1.62 6.83
C LEU A 24 2.45 2.84 7.61
N ILE A 25 1.31 3.43 7.22
CA ILE A 25 0.76 4.64 7.84
C ILE A 25 -0.54 4.40 8.62
N ASN A 26 -1.09 3.18 8.55
CA ASN A 26 -2.37 2.79 9.14
C ASN A 26 -3.56 3.66 8.67
N ASP A 27 -3.51 4.13 7.41
CA ASP A 27 -4.50 5.04 6.83
C ASP A 27 -4.79 4.67 5.37
N TRP A 28 -5.86 5.22 4.82
CA TRP A 28 -6.28 5.05 3.44
C TRP A 28 -5.39 5.86 2.49
N ILE A 29 -4.91 5.20 1.45
CA ILE A 29 -4.23 5.83 0.31
C ILE A 29 -4.91 5.39 -0.98
N GLU A 30 -4.80 6.20 -2.02
CA GLU A 30 -5.21 5.78 -3.37
C GLU A 30 -4.31 4.62 -3.84
N ASP A 31 -4.84 3.77 -4.70
CA ASP A 31 -4.10 2.68 -5.34
C ASP A 31 -2.84 3.18 -6.08
N ILE A 32 -2.95 4.30 -6.81
CA ILE A 32 -1.84 4.93 -7.52
C ILE A 32 -0.73 5.38 -6.56
N ASP A 33 -1.09 5.93 -5.40
CA ASP A 33 -0.15 6.30 -4.34
C ASP A 33 0.61 5.06 -3.83
N CYS A 34 -0.05 3.89 -3.77
CA CYS A 34 0.60 2.64 -3.43
C CYS A 34 1.57 2.22 -4.54
N LEU A 35 1.10 2.12 -5.79
CA LEU A 35 1.86 1.65 -6.95
C LEU A 35 3.13 2.48 -7.20
N GLU A 36 3.03 3.81 -7.13
CA GLU A 36 4.19 4.70 -7.32
C GLU A 36 5.26 4.52 -6.22
N ASN A 37 4.83 4.16 -5.01
CA ASN A 37 5.70 4.02 -3.84
C ASN A 37 6.14 2.58 -3.54
N GLN A 38 5.84 1.65 -4.44
CA GLN A 38 6.39 0.30 -4.46
C GLN A 38 7.78 0.23 -5.12
N GLY A 39 8.22 1.30 -5.79
CA GLY A 39 9.48 1.34 -6.54
C GLY A 39 10.74 1.06 -5.71
N ILE A 40 11.79 0.60 -6.40
CA ILE A 40 13.09 0.19 -5.81
C ILE A 40 13.88 1.39 -5.28
N ARG A 41 13.63 2.60 -5.80
CA ARG A 41 14.33 3.83 -5.42
C ARG A 41 13.79 4.37 -4.12
N GLU A 42 14.38 3.91 -3.01
CA GLU A 42 14.05 4.32 -1.65
C GLU A 42 14.08 5.85 -1.46
N GLU A 43 14.95 6.55 -2.18
CA GLU A 43 15.05 8.00 -2.18
C GLU A 43 13.79 8.70 -2.71
N SER A 44 13.02 8.04 -3.59
CA SER A 44 11.79 8.57 -4.18
C SER A 44 10.56 8.32 -3.30
N ILE A 45 10.64 7.41 -2.33
CA ILE A 45 9.51 7.10 -1.44
C ILE A 45 9.36 8.22 -0.39
N PRO A 46 8.18 8.84 -0.24
CA PRO A 46 7.92 9.86 0.76
C PRO A 46 8.20 9.38 2.19
N ALA A 47 8.68 10.29 3.03
CA ALA A 47 9.02 10.00 4.44
C ALA A 47 7.85 9.41 5.23
N ARG A 48 6.60 9.73 4.88
CA ARG A 48 5.39 9.17 5.52
C ARG A 48 5.36 7.64 5.49
N PHE A 49 5.84 7.01 4.42
CA PHE A 49 5.85 5.55 4.28
C PHE A 49 7.07 4.88 4.94
N LYS A 50 8.07 5.66 5.33
CA LYS A 50 9.35 5.16 5.90
C LYS A 50 9.45 5.34 7.42
N GLN A 51 8.36 5.70 8.10
CA GLN A 51 8.36 5.94 9.55
C GLN A 51 8.68 4.69 10.37
N LYS A 52 8.30 3.50 9.87
CA LYS A 52 8.57 2.22 10.53
C LYS A 52 9.95 1.71 10.09
N PRO A 53 10.83 1.26 11.00
CA PRO A 53 12.18 0.81 10.62
C PRO A 53 12.17 -0.41 9.68
N ASN A 54 11.13 -1.24 9.75
CA ASN A 54 10.91 -2.42 8.89
C ASN A 54 9.91 -2.15 7.75
N TRP A 55 9.76 -0.89 7.31
CA TRP A 55 8.80 -0.53 6.28
C TRP A 55 8.96 -1.33 4.98
N LYS A 56 10.21 -1.66 4.59
CA LYS A 56 10.50 -2.48 3.41
C LYS A 56 9.87 -3.87 3.53
N ASP A 57 10.15 -4.58 4.61
CA ASP A 57 9.61 -5.91 4.87
C ASP A 57 8.07 -5.91 4.91
N ILE A 58 7.48 -4.85 5.48
CA ILE A 58 6.02 -4.70 5.53
C ILE A 58 5.46 -4.53 4.11
N CYS A 59 6.12 -3.72 3.27
CA CYS A 59 5.69 -3.46 1.90
C CYS A 59 5.90 -4.70 1.00
N GLU A 60 7.02 -5.40 1.14
CA GLU A 60 7.35 -6.62 0.39
C GLU A 60 6.38 -7.78 0.70
N LYS A 61 5.88 -7.86 1.93
CA LYS A 61 4.89 -8.88 2.34
C LYS A 61 3.44 -8.44 2.10
N CYS A 62 3.22 -7.24 1.58
CA CYS A 62 1.88 -6.72 1.36
C CYS A 62 1.19 -7.50 0.24
N PRO A 63 -0.06 -7.95 0.40
CA PRO A 63 -0.83 -8.60 -0.67
C PRO A 63 -1.05 -7.73 -1.91
N PHE A 64 -0.87 -6.41 -1.79
CA PHE A 64 -0.93 -5.46 -2.91
C PHE A 64 0.41 -5.23 -3.61
N ARG A 65 1.47 -5.95 -3.23
CA ARG A 65 2.82 -5.80 -3.78
C ARG A 65 2.89 -6.14 -5.27
N ASP A 66 2.10 -7.12 -5.70
CA ASP A 66 2.05 -7.64 -7.07
C ASP A 66 0.68 -7.40 -7.73
N TYR A 67 -0.08 -6.42 -7.23
CA TYR A 67 -1.43 -6.11 -7.69
C TYR A 67 -1.44 -5.29 -8.99
#